data_AF-T1DEZ8-F1
#
_entry.id   AF-T1DEZ8-F1
#
_cell.length_a   1.000
_cell.length_b   1.000
_cell.length_c   1.000
_cell.angle_alpha   90.00
_cell.angle_beta   90.00
_cell.angle_gamma   90.00
#
_symmetry.space_group_name_H-M   'P 1'
#
loop_
_entity.id
_entity.type
_entity.pdbx_description
1 polymer ?
#
loop_
_entity_poly.entity_id
_entity_poly.type
_entity_poly.pdbx_seq_one_letter_code
_entity_poly.pdbx_strand_id
1 'polypeptide(L)'
;ALRMLVRIFGVVWLINAAFQAMGWLFSADAKANFIHALAKPASTVPHWIRPLLMAAVDTAHAIGPQVIAGIMVVIAILLGVSLLTGKKVALAARVGIIYCILCWVFFNGFGFPYSGGQTDPGVLVDYAITFLFVLSVAPISKAPQAACSRLEAACGKMLDSGSAC
;
A
#
# COMPACT_ATOMS: atom_id res chain seq x y z
N ALA A 1 -2.38 -15.62 15.25
CA ALA A 1 -1.37 -14.53 15.17
C ALA A 1 -1.27 -13.91 13.77
N LEU A 2 -0.80 -14.64 12.75
CA LEU A 2 -0.44 -14.09 11.43
C LEU A 2 -1.54 -13.29 10.71
N ARG A 3 -2.76 -13.83 10.65
CA ARG A 3 -3.92 -13.13 10.07
C ARG A 3 -4.29 -11.84 10.83
N MET A 4 -4.08 -11.82 12.14
CA MET A 4 -4.33 -10.64 12.96
C MET A 4 -3.29 -9.55 12.64
N LEU A 5 -2.01 -9.92 12.48
CA LEU A 5 -0.95 -8.98 12.07
C LEU A 5 -1.24 -8.36 10.70
N VAL A 6 -1.67 -9.15 9.71
CA VAL A 6 -2.06 -8.64 8.38
C VAL A 6 -3.20 -7.63 8.48
N ARG A 7 -4.20 -7.89 9.33
CA ARG A 7 -5.33 -6.98 9.54
C ARG A 7 -4.93 -5.70 10.26
N ILE A 8 -4.07 -5.80 11.29
CA ILE A 8 -3.51 -4.64 11.98
C ILE A 8 -2.75 -3.75 10.98
N PHE A 9 -1.92 -4.36 10.14
CA PHE A 9 -1.25 -3.62 9.07
C PHE A 9 -2.24 -2.98 8.09
N GLY A 10 -3.34 -3.67 7.76
CA GLY A 10 -4.44 -3.09 6.98
C GLY A 10 -5.05 -1.84 7.63
N VAL A 11 -5.22 -1.82 8.95
CA VAL A 11 -5.69 -0.63 9.69
C VAL A 11 -4.67 0.50 9.61
N VAL A 12 -3.39 0.21 9.87
CA VAL A 12 -2.30 1.20 9.76
C VAL A 12 -2.27 1.80 8.35
N TRP A 13 -2.44 0.97 7.33
CA TRP A 13 -2.45 1.40 5.94
C TRP A 13 -3.66 2.29 5.60
N LEU A 14 -4.84 1.99 6.15
CA LEU A 14 -6.04 2.84 5.98
C LEU A 14 -5.89 4.19 6.69
N ILE A 15 -5.23 4.21 7.86
CA ILE A 15 -4.89 5.47 8.55
C ILE A 15 -3.95 6.30 7.68
N ASN A 16 -2.92 5.68 7.09
CA ASN A 16 -2.04 6.35 6.14
C ASN A 16 -2.79 6.89 4.90
N ALA A 17 -3.76 6.14 4.37
CA ALA A 17 -4.62 6.60 3.28
C ALA A 17 -5.49 7.80 3.69
N ALA A 18 -6.01 7.80 4.92
CA ALA A 18 -6.79 8.92 5.45
C ALA A 18 -5.95 10.19 5.59
N PHE A 19 -4.71 10.10 6.06
CA PHE A 19 -3.80 11.25 6.10
C PHE A 19 -3.47 11.79 4.71
N GLN A 20 -3.22 10.91 3.73
CA GLN A 20 -3.04 11.33 2.34
C GLN A 20 -4.28 12.05 1.80
N ALA A 21 -5.47 11.52 2.06
CA ALA A 21 -6.72 12.14 1.61
C ALA A 21 -6.94 13.51 2.27
N MET A 22 -6.73 13.61 3.59
CA MET A 22 -6.83 14.87 4.32
C MET A 22 -5.85 15.92 3.76
N GLY A 23 -4.58 15.55 3.61
CA GLY A 23 -3.54 16.49 3.20
C GLY A 23 -3.58 16.86 1.71
N TRP A 24 -4.04 15.96 0.84
CA TRP A 24 -3.90 16.12 -0.61
C TRP A 24 -5.22 16.25 -1.36
N LEU A 25 -6.38 16.01 -0.74
CA LEU A 25 -7.70 16.12 -1.39
C LEU A 25 -8.66 17.04 -0.64
N PHE A 26 -8.66 17.01 0.70
CA PHE A 26 -9.71 17.66 1.50
C PHE A 26 -9.26 18.93 2.23
N SER A 27 -7.97 19.22 2.31
CA SER A 27 -7.46 20.48 2.87
C SER A 27 -7.64 21.65 1.90
N ALA A 28 -7.79 22.88 2.42
CA ALA A 28 -7.85 24.10 1.61
C ALA A 28 -6.64 24.24 0.65
N ASP A 29 -5.45 23.82 1.10
CA ASP A 29 -4.20 23.90 0.34
C ASP A 29 -3.82 22.57 -0.34
N ALA A 30 -4.79 21.69 -0.59
CA ALA A 30 -4.56 20.32 -1.07
C ALA A 30 -3.61 20.23 -2.29
N LYS A 31 -3.78 21.12 -3.27
CA LYS A 31 -2.91 21.21 -4.45
C LYS A 31 -1.47 21.57 -4.07
N ALA A 32 -1.30 22.59 -3.23
CA ALA A 32 0.01 23.06 -2.81
C ALA A 32 0.72 22.02 -1.94
N ASN A 33 0.00 21.37 -1.03
CA ASN A 33 0.50 20.30 -0.17
C ASN A 33 1.04 19.11 -0.99
N PHE A 34 0.29 18.67 -1.99
CA PHE A 34 0.73 17.56 -2.85
C PHE A 34 1.98 17.92 -3.66
N ILE A 35 1.96 19.07 -4.34
CA ILE A 35 3.13 19.53 -5.12
C ILE A 35 4.34 19.75 -4.23
N HIS A 36 4.16 20.31 -3.04
CA HIS A 36 5.24 20.49 -2.07
C HIS A 36 5.82 19.13 -1.64
N ALA A 37 4.98 18.16 -1.32
CA ALA A 37 5.42 16.81 -0.94
C ALA A 37 6.23 16.14 -2.06
N LEU A 38 5.82 16.33 -3.33
CA LEU A 38 6.49 15.75 -4.49
C LEU A 38 7.80 16.48 -4.86
N ALA A 39 7.85 17.80 -4.69
CA ALA A 39 9.01 18.61 -5.04
C ALA A 39 10.09 18.63 -3.94
N LYS A 40 9.71 18.40 -2.69
CA LYS A 40 10.60 18.48 -1.51
C LYS A 40 11.92 17.70 -1.69
N PRO A 41 11.93 16.42 -2.11
CA PRO A 41 13.17 15.65 -2.18
C PRO A 41 14.13 16.14 -3.28
N ALA A 42 13.63 16.86 -4.28
CA ALA A 42 14.44 17.38 -5.37
C ALA A 42 15.50 18.40 -4.93
N SER A 43 15.37 18.95 -3.71
CA SER A 43 16.33 19.87 -3.09
C SER A 43 17.50 19.19 -2.39
N THR A 44 17.38 17.89 -2.07
CA THR A 44 18.37 17.14 -1.26
C THR A 44 19.07 16.05 -2.04
N VAL A 45 18.55 15.66 -3.20
CA VAL A 45 19.15 14.65 -4.06
C VAL A 45 20.30 15.20 -4.92
N PRO A 46 21.25 14.34 -5.34
CA PRO A 46 22.24 14.69 -6.34
C PRO A 46 21.63 15.22 -7.65
N HIS A 47 22.39 16.07 -8.34
CA HIS A 47 21.93 16.74 -9.57
C HIS A 47 21.50 15.78 -10.69
N TRP A 48 21.98 14.53 -10.70
CA TRP A 48 21.64 13.54 -11.70
C TRP A 48 20.30 12.81 -11.42
N ILE A 49 19.84 12.78 -10.16
CA ILE A 49 18.52 12.25 -9.78
C ILE A 49 17.43 13.32 -9.94
N ARG A 50 17.78 14.59 -9.67
CA ARG A 50 16.84 15.72 -9.69
C ARG A 50 15.94 15.77 -10.94
N PRO A 51 16.41 15.54 -12.17
CA PRO A 51 15.55 15.57 -13.36
C PRO A 51 14.41 14.54 -13.31
N LEU A 52 14.66 13.34 -12.76
CA LEU A 52 13.63 12.30 -12.60
C LEU A 52 12.52 12.77 -11.64
N LEU A 53 12.89 13.39 -10.52
CA LEU A 53 11.91 13.89 -9.56
C LEU A 53 11.14 15.09 -10.10
N MET A 54 11.81 16.00 -10.80
CA MET A 54 11.15 17.14 -11.43
C MET A 54 10.21 16.70 -12.57
N ALA A 55 10.53 15.65 -13.32
CA ALA A 55 9.61 15.09 -14.31
C ALA A 55 8.29 14.61 -13.66
N ALA A 56 8.33 14.08 -12.43
CA ALA A 56 7.12 13.73 -11.69
C ALA A 56 6.31 14.98 -11.28
N VAL A 57 6.99 16.05 -10.85
CA VAL A 57 6.36 17.35 -10.54
C VAL A 57 5.70 17.96 -11.78
N ASP A 58 6.40 17.97 -12.90
CA ASP A 58 5.89 18.48 -14.18
C ASP A 58 4.69 17.67 -14.66
N THR A 59 4.75 16.34 -14.53
CA THR A 59 3.63 15.44 -14.81
C THR A 59 2.43 15.74 -13.91
N ALA A 60 2.64 16.01 -12.62
CA ALA A 60 1.58 16.40 -11.70
C ALA A 60 0.95 17.74 -12.07
N HIS A 61 1.73 18.70 -12.54
CA HIS A 61 1.20 19.95 -13.07
C HIS A 61 0.39 19.75 -14.36
N ALA A 62 0.83 18.86 -15.26
CA ALA A 62 0.17 18.60 -16.53
C ALA A 62 -1.15 17.84 -16.40
N ILE A 63 -1.18 16.78 -15.58
CA ILE A 63 -2.38 15.94 -15.38
C ILE A 63 -3.35 16.58 -14.38
N GLY A 64 -2.83 17.34 -13.42
CA GLY A 64 -3.58 17.87 -12.29
C GLY A 64 -3.18 17.16 -10.99
N PRO A 65 -2.67 17.88 -9.98
CA PRO A 65 -2.18 17.28 -8.73
C PRO A 65 -3.26 16.49 -7.98
N GLN A 66 -4.50 16.97 -8.04
CA GLN A 66 -5.65 16.35 -7.41
C GLN A 66 -6.01 15.00 -8.05
N VAL A 67 -5.82 14.84 -9.37
CA VAL A 67 -6.09 13.58 -10.07
C VAL A 67 -5.09 12.52 -9.63
N ILE A 68 -3.80 12.86 -9.59
CA ILE A 68 -2.75 11.92 -9.15
C ILE A 68 -2.95 11.58 -7.67
N ALA A 69 -3.16 12.58 -6.81
CA ALA A 69 -3.46 12.37 -5.40
C ALA A 69 -4.68 11.45 -5.20
N GLY A 70 -5.75 11.67 -5.98
CA GLY A 70 -6.96 10.85 -5.94
C GLY A 70 -6.69 9.39 -6.28
N ILE A 71 -5.94 9.14 -7.36
CA ILE A 71 -5.53 7.78 -7.76
C ILE A 71 -4.70 7.12 -6.65
N MET A 72 -3.73 7.84 -6.07
CA MET A 72 -2.91 7.33 -4.98
C MET A 72 -3.74 6.95 -3.75
N VAL A 73 -4.67 7.82 -3.33
CA VAL A 73 -5.57 7.57 -2.21
C VAL A 73 -6.46 6.35 -2.49
N VAL A 74 -7.01 6.23 -3.70
CA VAL A 74 -7.81 5.06 -4.10
C VAL A 74 -6.99 3.78 -4.04
N ILE A 75 -5.76 3.77 -4.56
CA ILE A 75 -4.86 2.62 -4.46
C ILE A 75 -4.61 2.28 -2.99
N ALA A 76 -4.31 3.29 -2.16
CA ALA A 76 -4.05 3.08 -0.74
C ALA A 76 -5.27 2.47 -0.01
N ILE A 77 -6.48 2.96 -0.26
CA ILE A 77 -7.71 2.41 0.30
C ILE A 77 -7.92 0.95 -0.14
N LEU A 78 -7.78 0.66 -1.44
CA LEU A 78 -7.96 -0.70 -1.97
C LEU A 78 -6.98 -1.69 -1.35
N LEU A 79 -5.73 -1.29 -1.17
CA LEU A 79 -4.72 -2.09 -0.46
C LEU A 79 -5.12 -2.34 0.99
N GLY A 80 -5.49 -1.29 1.74
CA GLY A 80 -5.88 -1.41 3.14
C GLY A 80 -7.12 -2.29 3.35
N VAL A 81 -8.15 -2.10 2.52
CA VAL A 81 -9.37 -2.92 2.55
C VAL A 81 -9.07 -4.38 2.19
N SER A 82 -8.19 -4.64 1.23
CA SER A 82 -7.77 -6.00 0.89
C SER A 82 -7.11 -6.70 2.06
N LEU A 83 -6.22 -6.02 2.79
CA LEU A 83 -5.56 -6.54 3.99
C LEU A 83 -6.54 -6.79 5.14
N LEU A 84 -7.49 -5.87 5.35
CA LEU A 84 -8.48 -5.97 6.43
C LEU A 84 -9.47 -7.12 6.20
N THR A 85 -9.98 -7.23 4.98
CA THR A 85 -10.96 -8.26 4.59
C THR A 85 -10.34 -9.63 4.33
N GLY A 86 -9.03 -9.69 4.07
CA GLY A 86 -8.34 -10.91 3.66
C GLY A 86 -8.58 -11.30 2.20
N LYS A 87 -9.28 -10.46 1.41
CA LYS A 87 -9.58 -10.73 -0.01
C LYS A 87 -8.43 -10.31 -0.89
N LYS A 88 -7.96 -11.19 -1.78
CA LYS A 88 -6.87 -10.92 -2.75
C LYS A 88 -5.56 -10.39 -2.13
N VAL A 89 -5.25 -10.76 -0.87
CA VAL A 89 -4.08 -10.28 -0.11
C VAL A 89 -2.76 -10.43 -0.86
N ALA A 90 -2.53 -11.55 -1.55
CA ALA A 90 -1.29 -11.75 -2.31
C ALA A 90 -1.13 -10.75 -3.48
N LEU A 91 -2.23 -10.41 -4.15
CA LEU A 91 -2.22 -9.40 -5.21
C LEU A 91 -2.01 -8.01 -4.61
N ALA A 92 -2.73 -7.67 -3.53
CA ALA A 92 -2.54 -6.42 -2.82
C ALA A 92 -1.11 -6.27 -2.30
N ALA A 93 -0.48 -7.35 -1.81
CA ALA A 93 0.91 -7.30 -1.37
C ALA A 93 1.89 -6.99 -2.52
N ARG A 94 1.71 -7.60 -3.70
CA ARG A 94 2.53 -7.29 -4.88
C ARG A 94 2.36 -5.83 -5.32
N VAL A 95 1.13 -5.35 -5.39
CA VAL A 95 0.82 -3.96 -5.75
C VAL A 95 1.37 -3.02 -4.69
N GLY A 96 1.24 -3.35 -3.40
CA GLY A 96 1.75 -2.58 -2.28
C GLY A 96 3.27 -2.43 -2.31
N ILE A 97 4.01 -3.48 -2.64
CA ILE A 97 5.48 -3.41 -2.83
C ILE A 97 5.82 -2.40 -3.92
N ILE A 98 5.22 -2.53 -5.11
CA ILE A 98 5.48 -1.64 -6.24
C ILE A 98 5.11 -0.19 -5.88
N TYR A 99 3.93 -0.01 -5.26
CA TYR A 99 3.44 1.30 -4.82
C TYR A 99 4.41 1.97 -3.84
N CYS A 100 4.88 1.23 -2.84
CA CYS A 100 5.84 1.74 -1.85
C CYS A 100 7.17 2.12 -2.49
N ILE A 101 7.70 1.30 -3.40
CA ILE A 101 8.96 1.60 -4.10
C ILE A 101 8.81 2.87 -4.95
N LEU A 102 7.73 2.99 -5.74
CA LEU A 102 7.49 4.19 -6.55
C LEU A 102 7.36 5.43 -5.67
N CYS A 103 6.56 5.35 -4.60
CA CYS A 103 6.42 6.48 -3.68
C CYS A 103 7.76 6.82 -3.00
N TRP A 104 8.58 5.83 -2.66
CA TRP A 104 9.88 6.06 -2.03
C TRP A 104 10.85 6.79 -2.97
N VAL A 105 10.83 6.43 -4.26
CA VAL A 105 11.60 7.16 -5.28
C VAL A 105 11.13 8.61 -5.37
N PHE A 106 9.82 8.85 -5.53
CA PHE A 106 9.33 10.19 -5.86
C PHE A 106 9.12 11.12 -4.65
N PHE A 107 8.67 10.61 -3.51
CA PHE A 107 8.38 11.39 -2.30
C PHE A 107 9.52 11.39 -1.28
N ASN A 108 10.45 10.43 -1.34
CA ASN A 108 11.62 10.40 -0.45
C ASN A 108 12.94 10.58 -1.20
N GLY A 109 12.95 10.62 -2.55
CA GLY A 109 14.18 10.80 -3.32
C GLY A 109 15.21 9.72 -3.01
N PHE A 110 14.80 8.45 -2.93
CA PHE A 110 15.63 7.32 -2.47
C PHE A 110 16.08 7.42 -1.00
N GLY A 111 15.52 8.33 -0.20
CA GLY A 111 15.92 8.55 1.19
C GLY A 111 17.08 9.53 1.36
N PHE A 112 17.47 10.26 0.31
CA PHE A 112 18.47 11.33 0.43
C PHE A 112 17.96 12.53 1.27
N PRO A 113 18.86 13.23 1.97
CA PRO A 113 20.31 13.07 1.97
C PRO A 113 20.79 12.08 3.06
N TYR A 114 21.59 11.09 2.68
CA TYR A 114 22.23 10.20 3.65
C TYR A 114 23.35 10.97 4.39
N SER A 115 23.08 11.35 5.63
CA SER A 115 24.05 12.11 6.44
C SER A 115 23.96 11.68 7.91
N GLY A 116 25.01 11.96 8.68
CA GLY A 116 24.99 11.77 10.14
C GLY A 116 24.76 10.33 10.62
N GLY A 117 25.14 9.32 9.84
CA GLY A 117 24.93 7.91 10.22
C GLY A 117 23.49 7.44 10.15
N GLN A 118 22.64 8.09 9.35
CA GLN A 118 21.25 7.72 9.14
C GLN A 118 21.12 6.26 8.69
N THR A 119 20.32 5.48 9.42
CA THR A 119 20.06 4.06 9.14
C THR A 119 18.68 3.80 8.55
N ASP A 120 17.80 4.81 8.53
CA ASP A 120 16.43 4.72 8.01
C ASP A 120 16.29 5.52 6.69
N PRO A 121 16.07 4.85 5.54
CA PRO A 121 15.82 5.50 4.24
C PRO A 121 14.38 6.00 4.08
N GLY A 122 13.54 5.81 5.10
CA GLY A 122 12.17 6.29 5.23
C GLY A 122 11.13 5.18 5.26
N VAL A 123 10.00 5.49 5.90
CA VAL A 123 8.87 4.58 6.21
C VAL A 123 8.32 3.77 5.04
N LEU A 124 8.46 4.26 3.80
CA LEU A 124 7.97 3.55 2.61
C LEU A 124 8.75 2.27 2.34
N VAL A 125 10.03 2.21 2.72
CA VAL A 125 10.84 0.97 2.64
C VAL A 125 10.33 -0.04 3.67
N ASP A 126 10.05 0.40 4.90
CA ASP A 126 9.48 -0.47 5.94
C ASP A 126 8.13 -1.05 5.54
N TYR A 127 7.29 -0.24 4.87
CA TYR A 127 6.04 -0.72 4.32
C TYR A 127 6.23 -1.73 3.18
N ALA A 128 7.21 -1.52 2.29
CA ALA A 128 7.55 -2.50 1.25
C ALA A 128 7.98 -3.84 1.86
N ILE A 129 8.84 -3.81 2.90
CA ILE A 129 9.27 -5.00 3.65
C ILE A 129 8.06 -5.67 4.33
N THR A 130 7.17 -4.88 4.92
CA THR A 130 5.96 -5.41 5.55
C THR A 130 5.05 -6.08 4.51
N PHE A 131 4.92 -5.52 3.30
CA PHE A 131 4.19 -6.18 2.23
C PHE A 131 4.90 -7.43 1.70
N LEU A 132 6.24 -7.47 1.67
CA LEU A 132 6.99 -8.69 1.36
C LEU A 132 6.71 -9.79 2.39
N PHE A 133 6.67 -9.43 3.68
CA PHE A 133 6.25 -10.34 4.74
C PHE A 133 4.82 -10.84 4.51
N VAL A 134 3.86 -9.94 4.27
CA VAL A 134 2.45 -10.29 3.96
C VAL A 134 2.36 -11.25 2.78
N LEU A 135 3.14 -11.00 1.72
CA LEU A 135 3.19 -11.86 0.53
C LEU A 135 3.70 -13.26 0.87
N SER A 136 4.74 -13.35 1.69
CA SER A 136 5.37 -14.61 2.11
C SER A 136 4.42 -15.48 2.94
N VAL A 137 3.55 -14.86 3.74
CA VAL A 137 2.64 -15.56 4.66
C VAL A 137 1.23 -15.78 4.09
N ALA A 138 0.92 -15.17 2.95
CA ALA A 138 -0.38 -15.30 2.29
C ALA A 138 -0.76 -16.75 1.93
N PRO A 139 0.15 -17.64 1.47
CA PRO A 139 -0.19 -19.04 1.18
C PRO A 139 -0.62 -19.82 2.44
N ILE A 140 0.12 -19.64 3.54
CA ILE A 140 -0.09 -20.33 4.83
C ILE A 140 -1.45 -19.94 5.43
N SER A 141 -1.86 -18.69 5.20
CA SER A 141 -3.12 -18.16 5.73
C SER A 141 -4.37 -18.80 5.10
N LYS A 142 -4.25 -19.44 3.92
CA LYS A 142 -5.36 -20.06 3.16
C LYS A 142 -5.59 -21.53 3.45
N ALA A 143 -4.56 -22.29 3.86
CA ALA A 143 -4.64 -23.74 4.01
C ALA A 143 -5.71 -24.23 5.01
N PRO A 144 -5.89 -23.62 6.20
CA PRO A 144 -6.92 -24.06 7.15
C PRO A 144 -8.36 -23.79 6.67
N GLN A 145 -8.58 -22.72 5.91
CA GLN A 145 -9.91 -22.36 5.39
C GLN A 145 -10.35 -23.25 4.22
N ALA A 146 -9.41 -23.65 3.36
CA ALA A 146 -9.70 -24.59 2.29
C ALA A 146 -10.09 -25.98 2.85
N ALA A 147 -9.45 -26.42 3.94
CA ALA A 147 -9.80 -27.69 4.59
C ALA A 147 -11.19 -27.62 5.26
N CYS A 148 -11.48 -26.56 6.00
CA CYS A 148 -12.75 -26.39 6.70
C CYS A 148 -13.95 -26.28 5.73
N SER A 149 -13.82 -25.46 4.68
CA SER A 149 -14.87 -25.31 3.65
C SER A 149 -15.13 -26.58 2.86
N ARG A 150 -14.10 -27.41 2.62
CA ARG A 150 -14.26 -28.73 2.00
C ARG A 150 -15.01 -29.71 2.90
N LEU A 151 -14.75 -29.67 4.21
CA LEU A 151 -15.46 -30.48 5.21
C LEU A 151 -16.94 -30.07 5.30
N GLU A 152 -17.25 -28.78 5.35
CA GLU A 152 -18.63 -28.28 5.33
C GLU A 152 -19.36 -28.69 4.05
N ALA A 153 -18.72 -28.54 2.89
CA ALA A 153 -19.29 -28.97 1.61
C ALA A 153 -19.52 -30.49 1.53
N ALA A 154 -18.63 -31.29 2.14
CA ALA A 154 -18.79 -32.73 2.21
C ALA A 154 -19.93 -33.14 3.16
N CYS A 155 -20.03 -32.47 4.33
CA CYS A 155 -21.08 -32.72 5.31
C CYS A 155 -22.48 -32.33 4.76
N GLY A 156 -22.58 -31.19 4.07
CA GLY A 156 -23.82 -30.77 3.40
C GLY A 156 -24.31 -31.80 2.39
N LYS A 157 -23.42 -32.35 1.55
CA LYS A 157 -23.77 -33.41 0.60
C LYS A 157 -24.26 -34.70 1.26
N MET A 158 -23.74 -35.06 2.43
CA MET A 158 -24.20 -36.25 3.16
C MET A 158 -25.60 -36.03 3.75
N LEU A 159 -25.89 -34.84 4.27
CA LEU A 159 -27.21 -34.48 4.80
C LEU A 159 -28.28 -34.45 3.69
N ASP A 160 -27.95 -33.91 2.52
CA ASP A 160 -28.85 -33.90 1.36
C ASP A 160 -29.10 -35.29 0.77
N SER A 161 -28.15 -36.23 0.94
CA SER A 161 -28.30 -37.62 0.47
C SER A 161 -29.03 -38.53 1.47
N GLY A 162 -29.08 -38.16 2.76
CA GLY A 162 -29.74 -38.94 3.81
C GLY A 162 -31.23 -38.61 4.01
N SER A 163 -31.70 -37.51 3.44
CA SER A 163 -33.12 -37.08 3.46
C SER A 163 -33.95 -37.66 2.30
N ALA A 164 -33.34 -38.49 1.44
CA ALA A 164 -33.97 -39.14 0.29
C ALA A 164 -34.43 -40.58 0.55
N CYS A 165 -34.47 -41.04 1.81
CA CYS A 165 -35.00 -42.35 2.21
C CYS A 165 -36.30 -42.20 3.00
#